data_AF-G5A8F2-F1
#
_entry.id   AF-G5A8F2-F1
#
_cell.length_a   1.000
_cell.length_b   1.000
_cell.length_c   1.000
_cell.angle_alpha   90.00
_cell.angle_beta   90.00
_cell.angle_gamma   90.00
#
_symmetry.space_group_name_H-M   'P 1'
#
loop_
_entity.id
_entity.type
_entity.pdbx_description
1 polymer ?
#
loop_
_entity_poly.entity_id
_entity_poly.type
_entity_poly.pdbx_seq_one_letter_code
_entity_poly.pdbx_strand_id
1 'polypeptide(L)'
;RQHALLKKLMCFIRMRMMILERNYITTAALTSNAVCAWTFMYKSRCEKSFINTDSLLPHTYDMLLEVFSRHYVVKSGPSQRGRPRWFVSKNNVLACLLHMYTAAVELKTLCELFGVPPSTTSRTLCQAEVALAASLREITLAAVQWPSSQLQA
;
A
#
# COMPACT_ATOMS: atom_id res chain seq x y z
N ARG A 1 6.15 -21.20 -17.61
CA ARG A 1 6.27 -21.53 -16.16
C ARG A 1 5.99 -20.32 -15.25
N GLN A 2 6.59 -19.15 -15.47
CA GLN A 2 6.34 -17.92 -14.68
C GLN A 2 4.86 -17.47 -14.63
N HIS A 3 4.14 -17.53 -15.76
CA HIS A 3 2.72 -17.19 -15.81
C HIS A 3 1.82 -18.05 -14.90
N ALA A 4 2.18 -19.33 -14.71
CA ALA A 4 1.44 -20.23 -13.83
C ALA A 4 1.73 -19.94 -12.35
N LEU A 5 2.96 -19.51 -12.03
CA LEU A 5 3.34 -19.08 -10.68
C LEU A 5 2.66 -17.77 -10.30
N LEU A 6 2.62 -16.78 -11.21
CA LEU A 6 1.89 -15.53 -11.00
C LEU A 6 0.39 -15.77 -10.80
N LYS A 7 -0.23 -16.65 -11.60
CA LYS A 7 -1.63 -17.07 -11.40
C LYS A 7 -1.85 -17.72 -10.04
N LYS A 8 -0.95 -18.60 -9.60
CA LYS A 8 -1.03 -19.23 -8.26
C LYS A 8 -0.88 -18.20 -7.15
N LEU A 9 0.09 -17.29 -7.25
CA LEU A 9 0.31 -16.22 -6.28
C LEU A 9 -0.92 -15.30 -6.17
N MET A 10 -1.48 -14.86 -7.31
CA MET A 10 -2.72 -14.10 -7.33
C MET A 10 -3.89 -14.87 -6.70
N CYS A 11 -3.96 -16.19 -6.90
CA CYS A 11 -4.98 -17.03 -6.29
C CYS A 11 -4.81 -17.12 -4.76
N PHE A 12 -3.58 -17.25 -4.26
CA PHE A 12 -3.29 -17.23 -2.82
C PHE A 12 -3.60 -15.87 -2.18
N ILE A 13 -3.24 -14.77 -2.83
CA ILE A 13 -3.61 -13.41 -2.39
C ILE A 13 -5.13 -13.27 -2.33
N ARG A 14 -5.84 -13.76 -3.35
CA ARG A 14 -7.30 -13.73 -3.41
C ARG A 14 -7.96 -14.61 -2.34
N MET A 15 -7.43 -15.81 -2.09
CA MET A 15 -7.92 -16.69 -1.01
C MET A 15 -7.69 -16.08 0.37
N ARG A 16 -6.52 -15.47 0.61
CA ARG A 16 -6.22 -14.75 1.85
C ARG A 16 -7.20 -13.59 2.08
N MET A 17 -7.63 -12.92 1.01
CA MET A 17 -8.63 -11.86 1.05
C MET A 17 -10.08 -12.37 1.29
N MET A 18 -10.35 -13.68 1.14
CA MET A 18 -11.67 -14.29 1.36
C MET A 18 -11.86 -14.88 2.76
N ILE A 19 -10.81 -14.98 3.57
CA ILE A 19 -10.93 -15.45 4.96
C ILE A 19 -11.58 -14.33 5.80
N LEU A 20 -12.86 -14.50 6.12
CA LEU A 20 -13.59 -13.63 7.03
C LEU A 20 -13.29 -14.03 8.48
N GLU A 21 -12.21 -13.50 9.06
CA GLU A 21 -11.99 -13.60 10.50
C GLU A 21 -12.97 -12.69 11.25
N ARG A 22 -13.76 -13.28 12.16
CA ARG A 22 -14.66 -12.53 13.07
C ARG A 22 -13.92 -11.87 14.23
N ASN A 23 -12.61 -12.10 14.36
CA ASN A 23 -11.73 -11.50 15.35
C ASN A 23 -11.04 -10.27 14.75
N TYR A 24 -11.70 -9.11 14.79
CA TYR A 24 -11.12 -7.87 14.27
C TYR A 24 -10.83 -6.87 15.38
N ILE A 25 -9.76 -6.11 15.20
CA ILE A 25 -9.33 -5.08 16.13
C ILE A 25 -10.28 -3.90 16.02
N THR A 26 -10.78 -3.44 17.16
CA THR A 26 -11.68 -2.28 17.24
C THR A 26 -10.89 -0.98 17.26
N THR A 27 -11.51 0.11 16.82
CA THR A 27 -10.87 1.44 16.76
C THR A 27 -10.31 1.92 18.10
N ALA A 28 -10.86 1.46 19.23
CA ALA A 28 -10.43 1.87 20.56
C ALA A 28 -9.01 1.37 20.92
N ALA A 29 -8.58 0.26 20.31
CA ALA A 29 -7.26 -0.33 20.53
C ALA A 29 -6.21 0.12 19.50
N LEU A 30 -6.61 0.91 18.49
CA LEU A 30 -5.73 1.33 17.40
C LEU A 30 -5.07 2.67 17.71
N THR A 31 -3.79 2.79 17.33
CA THR A 31 -3.10 4.08 17.31
C THR A 31 -3.71 5.00 16.27
N SER A 32 -3.51 6.32 16.40
CA SER A 32 -3.97 7.25 15.36
C SER A 32 -3.08 7.16 14.13
N ASN A 33 -3.69 7.11 12.94
CA ASN A 33 -2.96 7.11 11.66
C ASN A 33 -2.01 8.31 11.50
N ALA A 34 -2.30 9.44 12.15
CA ALA A 34 -1.44 10.63 12.10
C ALA A 34 -0.08 10.43 12.80
N VAL A 35 0.01 9.46 13.72
CA VAL A 35 1.21 9.13 14.52
C VAL A 35 1.58 7.65 14.37
N CYS A 36 1.26 7.05 13.21
CA CYS A 36 1.60 5.66 12.95
C CYS A 36 3.10 5.46 12.76
N ALA A 37 3.56 4.21 12.88
CA ALA A 37 4.98 3.85 12.77
C ALA A 37 5.61 4.35 11.45
N TRP A 38 4.86 4.27 10.35
CA TRP A 38 5.30 4.79 9.04
C TRP A 38 5.59 6.29 9.07
N THR A 39 4.81 7.09 9.80
CA THR A 39 5.01 8.55 9.84
C THR A 39 6.37 8.91 10.45
N PHE A 40 6.82 8.16 11.45
CA PHE A 40 8.16 8.34 12.04
C PHE A 40 9.26 7.87 11.10
N MET A 41 9.09 6.71 10.45
CA MET A 41 10.03 6.19 9.46
C MET A 41 10.19 7.15 8.27
N TYR A 42 9.07 7.67 7.76
CA TYR A 42 9.07 8.63 6.66
C TYR A 42 9.83 9.91 7.01
N LYS A 43 9.72 10.40 8.25
CA LYS A 43 10.46 11.56 8.73
C LYS A 43 11.95 11.31 8.93
N SER A 44 12.35 10.11 9.35
CA SER A 44 13.76 9.79 9.60
C SER A 44 14.58 9.64 8.32
N ARG A 45 13.92 9.36 7.19
CA ARG A 45 14.54 9.22 5.85
C ARG A 45 15.70 8.20 5.82
N CYS A 46 15.69 7.24 6.74
CA CYS A 46 16.72 6.20 6.82
C CYS A 46 16.59 5.22 5.65
N GLU A 47 17.56 5.23 4.73
CA GLU A 47 17.54 4.38 3.52
C GLU A 47 17.40 2.89 3.84
N LYS A 48 18.15 2.39 4.83
CA LYS A 48 18.11 0.97 5.23
C LYS A 48 16.70 0.56 5.68
N SER A 49 16.03 1.43 6.44
CA SER A 49 14.67 1.17 6.90
C SER A 49 13.68 1.15 5.74
N PHE A 50 13.78 2.13 4.82
CA PHE A 50 12.93 2.18 3.63
C PHE A 50 13.09 0.96 2.72
N ILE A 51 14.32 0.53 2.47
CA ILE A 51 14.60 -0.67 1.64
C ILE A 51 14.04 -1.92 2.32
N ASN A 52 14.27 -2.10 3.62
CA ASN A 52 13.81 -3.29 4.33
C ASN A 52 12.28 -3.38 4.42
N THR A 53 11.61 -2.23 4.43
CA THR A 53 10.18 -2.14 4.68
C THR A 53 9.36 -2.08 3.38
N ASP A 54 9.68 -1.15 2.49
CA ASP A 54 8.94 -0.90 1.25
C ASP A 54 9.74 -1.30 -0.01
N SER A 55 10.95 -1.87 0.13
CA SER A 55 11.82 -2.25 -0.99
C SER A 55 12.19 -1.10 -1.94
N LEU A 56 12.05 0.14 -1.47
CA LEU A 56 12.33 1.37 -2.23
C LEU A 56 13.30 2.26 -1.47
N LEU A 57 14.03 3.11 -2.19
CA LEU A 57 14.78 4.23 -1.61
C LEU A 57 13.83 5.37 -1.25
N PRO A 58 14.16 6.23 -0.25
CA PRO A 58 13.32 7.36 0.12
C PRO A 58 12.98 8.31 -1.04
N HIS A 59 13.95 8.57 -1.93
CA HIS A 59 13.72 9.40 -3.11
C HIS A 59 12.81 8.73 -4.14
N THR A 60 13.00 7.43 -4.41
CA THR A 60 12.14 6.65 -5.30
C THR A 60 10.70 6.58 -4.78
N TYR A 61 10.56 6.45 -3.46
CA TYR A 61 9.27 6.50 -2.79
C TYR A 61 8.58 7.86 -3.02
N ASP A 62 9.28 8.98 -2.86
CA ASP A 62 8.68 10.31 -3.09
C ASP A 62 8.26 10.53 -4.54
N MET A 63 9.08 10.09 -5.51
CA MET A 63 8.70 10.14 -6.93
C MET A 63 7.41 9.35 -7.19
N LEU A 64 7.32 8.14 -6.62
CA LEU A 64 6.11 7.32 -6.71
C LEU A 64 4.94 7.99 -6.01
N LEU A 65 5.15 8.57 -4.83
CA LEU A 65 4.13 9.28 -4.06
C LEU A 65 3.59 10.48 -4.81
N GLU A 66 4.45 11.24 -5.49
CA GLU A 66 4.04 12.39 -6.29
C GLU A 66 3.07 11.96 -7.39
N VAL A 67 3.44 10.95 -8.19
CA VAL A 67 2.59 10.43 -9.27
C VAL A 67 1.31 9.79 -8.69
N PHE A 68 1.44 8.97 -7.65
CA PHE A 68 0.33 8.37 -6.92
C PHE A 68 -0.66 9.40 -6.40
N SER A 69 -0.18 10.55 -5.95
CA SER A 69 -1.03 11.60 -5.43
C SER A 69 -1.96 12.21 -6.49
N ARG A 70 -1.58 12.15 -7.77
CA ARG A 70 -2.37 12.64 -8.91
C ARG A 70 -3.53 11.68 -9.22
N HIS A 71 -3.28 10.38 -9.10
CA HIS A 71 -4.27 9.32 -9.39
C HIS A 71 -5.16 8.96 -8.21
N TYR A 72 -4.63 9.06 -6.99
CA TYR A 72 -5.37 8.72 -5.79
C TYR A 72 -6.24 9.89 -5.32
N VAL A 73 -7.49 9.87 -5.78
CA VAL A 73 -8.53 10.79 -5.33
C VAL A 73 -9.07 10.29 -3.99
N VAL A 74 -8.76 11.02 -2.92
CA VAL A 74 -9.44 10.85 -1.63
C VAL A 74 -10.88 11.30 -1.83
N LYS A 75 -11.79 10.34 -2.08
CA LYS A 75 -13.22 10.62 -2.26
C LYS A 75 -13.75 11.29 -1.00
N SER A 76 -13.82 12.61 -1.07
CA SER A 76 -14.52 13.45 -0.12
C SER A 76 -15.96 13.47 -0.61
N GLY A 77 -16.86 12.77 0.09
CA GLY A 77 -18.28 12.97 -0.15
C GLY A 77 -18.63 14.44 0.15
N PRO A 78 -19.40 15.12 -0.71
CA PRO A 78 -19.89 16.45 -0.40
C PRO A 78 -20.86 16.32 0.78
N SER A 79 -20.63 17.06 1.86
CA SER A 79 -21.56 17.18 2.99
C SER A 79 -21.94 15.87 3.72
N GLN A 80 -21.08 15.36 4.59
CA GLN A 80 -21.52 14.45 5.66
C GLN A 80 -20.90 14.89 6.99
N ARG A 81 -21.67 15.64 7.78
CA ARG A 81 -21.47 15.77 9.23
C ARG A 81 -21.51 14.35 9.81
N GLY A 82 -20.39 13.87 10.35
CA GLY A 82 -20.32 12.52 10.90
C GLY A 82 -18.90 12.02 11.14
N ARG A 83 -18.67 10.73 10.86
CA ARG A 83 -17.46 9.99 11.27
C ARG A 83 -16.16 10.63 10.73
N PRO A 84 -15.15 10.89 11.58
CA PRO A 84 -13.84 11.36 11.15
C PRO A 84 -13.27 10.47 10.04
N ARG A 85 -12.56 11.09 9.10
CA ARG A 85 -11.91 10.35 8.00
C ARG A 85 -10.78 9.50 8.58
N TRP A 86 -10.92 8.19 8.45
CA TRP A 86 -9.84 7.26 8.75
C TRP A 86 -9.04 7.07 7.46
N PHE A 87 -7.72 7.28 7.53
CA PHE A 87 -6.76 7.10 6.45
C PHE A 87 -6.70 8.19 5.36
N VAL A 88 -6.48 9.45 5.76
CA VAL A 88 -6.44 10.62 4.84
C VAL A 88 -5.07 10.82 4.17
N SER A 89 -3.99 10.44 4.86
CA SER A 89 -2.63 10.69 4.37
C SER A 89 -2.32 9.79 3.18
N LYS A 90 -2.18 10.38 1.98
CA LYS A 90 -1.81 9.66 0.76
C LYS A 90 -0.48 8.91 0.91
N ASN A 91 0.46 9.50 1.66
CA ASN A 91 1.73 8.87 2.06
C ASN A 91 1.46 7.57 2.83
N ASN A 92 0.67 7.64 3.90
CA ASN A 92 0.40 6.46 4.72
C ASN A 92 -0.38 5.39 3.93
N VAL A 93 -1.26 5.79 3.01
CA VAL A 93 -2.00 4.88 2.12
C VAL A 93 -1.05 4.13 1.19
N LEU A 94 -0.15 4.86 0.53
CA LEU A 94 0.84 4.25 -0.36
C LEU A 94 1.74 3.28 0.40
N ALA A 95 2.26 3.68 1.57
CA ALA A 95 3.10 2.81 2.39
C ALA A 95 2.38 1.55 2.85
N CYS A 96 1.12 1.66 3.27
CA CYS A 96 0.34 0.48 3.67
C CYS A 96 0.12 -0.49 2.50
N LEU A 97 -0.09 0.04 1.30
CA LEU A 97 -0.20 -0.77 0.10
C LEU A 97 1.13 -1.46 -0.24
N LEU A 98 2.25 -0.74 -0.16
CA LEU A 98 3.57 -1.32 -0.40
C LEU A 98 3.93 -2.39 0.63
N HIS A 99 3.70 -2.15 1.92
CA HIS A 99 3.88 -3.16 2.98
C HIS A 99 3.09 -4.44 2.72
N MET A 100 1.88 -4.32 2.18
CA MET A 100 1.05 -5.47 1.85
C MET A 100 1.67 -6.32 0.72
N TYR A 101 2.44 -5.70 -0.18
CA TYR A 101 3.16 -6.39 -1.25
C TYR A 101 4.56 -6.86 -0.87
N THR A 102 5.28 -6.13 -0.01
CA THR A 102 6.68 -6.42 0.33
C THR A 102 6.82 -7.38 1.50
N ALA A 103 5.86 -7.39 2.43
CA ALA A 103 5.89 -8.22 3.63
C ALA A 103 4.71 -9.20 3.65
N ALA A 104 4.94 -10.39 4.22
CA ALA A 104 3.89 -11.39 4.45
C ALA A 104 3.00 -11.03 5.66
N VAL A 105 2.51 -9.80 5.74
CA VAL A 105 1.74 -9.27 6.89
C VAL A 105 0.26 -9.59 6.77
N GLU A 106 -0.35 -9.98 7.89
CA GLU A 106 -1.80 -10.15 7.99
C GLU A 106 -2.49 -8.78 8.03
N LEU A 107 -3.76 -8.74 7.59
CA LEU A 107 -4.52 -7.50 7.57
C LEU A 107 -4.63 -6.88 8.97
N LYS A 108 -4.74 -7.69 10.03
CA LYS A 108 -4.79 -7.21 11.42
C LYS A 108 -3.51 -6.46 11.82
N THR A 109 -2.35 -6.97 11.41
CA THR A 109 -1.05 -6.33 11.66
C THR A 109 -0.93 -5.01 10.90
N LEU A 110 -1.41 -4.94 9.66
CA LEU A 110 -1.49 -3.68 8.91
C LEU A 110 -2.42 -2.68 9.60
N CYS A 111 -3.54 -3.15 10.16
CA CYS A 111 -4.47 -2.30 10.89
C CYS A 111 -3.83 -1.71 12.14
N GLU A 112 -3.05 -2.49 12.90
CA GLU A 112 -2.28 -2.03 14.06
C GLU A 112 -1.20 -1.01 13.68
N LEU A 113 -0.40 -1.34 12.66
CA LEU A 113 0.72 -0.51 12.20
C LEU A 113 0.26 0.86 11.71
N PHE A 114 -0.85 0.91 10.97
CA PHE A 114 -1.37 2.14 10.36
C PHE A 114 -2.50 2.79 11.15
N GLY A 115 -3.04 2.15 12.18
CA GLY A 115 -4.09 2.73 13.00
C GLY A 115 -5.44 2.85 12.29
N VAL A 116 -5.77 1.88 11.43
CA VAL A 116 -6.97 1.91 10.57
C VAL A 116 -7.75 0.60 10.70
N PRO A 117 -9.08 0.62 10.89
CA PRO A 117 -9.88 -0.60 11.02
C PRO A 117 -9.91 -1.45 9.74
N PRO A 118 -10.04 -2.78 9.83
CA PRO A 118 -9.95 -3.69 8.67
C PRO A 118 -10.87 -3.34 7.50
N SER A 119 -12.12 -2.97 7.77
CA SER A 119 -13.09 -2.60 6.72
C SER A 119 -12.73 -1.30 5.99
N THR A 120 -11.98 -0.41 6.65
CA THR A 120 -11.49 0.82 6.03
C THR A 120 -10.19 0.55 5.28
N THR A 121 -9.27 -0.21 5.88
CA THR A 121 -8.02 -0.64 5.26
C THR A 121 -8.28 -1.39 3.96
N SER A 122 -9.15 -2.41 3.95
CA SER A 122 -9.48 -3.19 2.75
C SER A 122 -10.05 -2.34 1.62
N ARG A 123 -11.04 -1.46 1.91
CA ARG A 123 -11.60 -0.54 0.90
C ARG A 123 -10.57 0.44 0.37
N THR A 124 -9.71 0.96 1.25
CA THR A 124 -8.67 1.92 0.89
C THR A 124 -7.61 1.26 0.01
N LEU A 125 -7.16 0.06 0.35
CA LEU A 125 -6.20 -0.71 -0.42
C LEU A 125 -6.72 -1.01 -1.83
N CYS A 126 -7.98 -1.44 -1.96
CA CYS A 126 -8.58 -1.69 -3.28
C CYS A 126 -8.56 -0.43 -4.18
N GLN A 127 -8.86 0.76 -3.64
CA GLN A 127 -8.77 2.01 -4.39
C GLN A 127 -7.32 2.44 -4.66
N ALA A 128 -6.44 2.23 -3.69
CA ALA A 128 -5.03 2.54 -3.81
C ALA A 128 -4.35 1.65 -4.86
N GLU A 129 -4.72 0.38 -4.99
CA GLU A 129 -4.22 -0.52 -6.02
C GLU A 129 -4.51 0.00 -7.43
N VAL A 130 -5.72 0.49 -7.67
CA VAL A 130 -6.09 1.11 -8.95
C VAL A 130 -5.23 2.35 -9.23
N ALA A 131 -5.06 3.21 -8.23
CA ALA A 131 -4.24 4.41 -8.37
C ALA A 131 -2.75 4.07 -8.57
N LEU A 132 -2.22 3.07 -7.87
CA LEU A 132 -0.85 2.61 -8.03
C LEU A 132 -0.62 2.05 -9.43
N ALA A 133 -1.55 1.22 -9.93
CA ALA A 133 -1.47 0.69 -11.29
C ALA A 133 -1.47 1.79 -12.36
N ALA A 134 -2.25 2.87 -12.17
CA ALA A 134 -2.21 4.04 -13.05
C ALA A 134 -0.87 4.79 -12.93
N SER A 135 -0.36 4.95 -11.71
CA SER A 135 0.90 5.65 -11.44
C SER A 135 2.10 4.97 -12.07
N LEU A 136 2.17 3.64 -11.96
CA LEU A 136 3.27 2.85 -12.54
C LEU A 136 3.28 2.89 -14.08
N ARG A 137 2.16 3.17 -14.74
CA ARG A 137 2.11 3.35 -16.20
C ARG A 137 2.71 4.67 -16.66
N GLU A 138 2.71 5.69 -15.80
CA GLU A 138 3.32 7.00 -16.11
C GLU A 138 4.82 7.02 -15.86
N ILE A 139 5.31 6.18 -14.93
CA ILE A 139 6.72 6.10 -14.60
C ILE A 139 7.42 5.18 -15.60
N THR A 140 8.19 5.76 -16.53
CA THR A 140 8.94 5.01 -17.55
C THR A 140 9.91 3.99 -16.94
N LEU A 141 10.52 4.32 -15.80
CA LEU A 141 11.41 3.44 -15.05
C LEU A 141 10.70 2.20 -14.46
N ALA A 142 9.38 2.25 -14.29
CA ALA A 142 8.58 1.13 -13.80
C ALA A 142 8.08 0.22 -14.93
N ALA A 143 8.36 0.57 -16.19
CA ALA A 143 7.97 -0.24 -17.34
C ALA A 143 8.63 -1.62 -17.27
N VAL A 144 7.82 -2.67 -17.39
CA VAL A 144 8.31 -4.04 -17.45
C VAL A 144 9.02 -4.22 -18.79
N GLN A 145 10.36 -4.21 -18.76
CA GLN A 145 11.20 -4.56 -19.89
C GLN A 145 11.65 -6.00 -19.73
N TRP A 146 11.33 -6.84 -20.71
CA TRP A 146 11.86 -8.20 -20.77
C TRP A 146 13.26 -8.15 -21.37
N PRO A 147 14.23 -8.88 -20.79
CA PRO A 147 15.57 -8.94 -21.36
C PRO A 147 15.48 -9.52 -22.78
N SER A 148 15.99 -8.78 -23.77
CA SER A 148 16.13 -9.29 -25.14
C SER A 148 17.41 -10.12 -25.25
N SER A 149 17.43 -11.10 -26.15
CA SER A 149 18.61 -11.95 -26.37
C SER A 149 19.88 -11.17 -26.75
N GLN A 150 19.74 -9.95 -27.27
CA GLN A 150 20.86 -9.05 -27.58
C GLN A 150 21.46 -8.37 -26.35
N LEU A 151 20.70 -8.22 -25.26
CA LEU A 151 21.19 -7.63 -24.01
C LEU A 151 21.83 -8.68 -23.07
N GLN A 152 21.69 -9.96 -23.41
CA GLN A 152 22.16 -11.12 -22.64
C GLN A 152 23.43 -11.77 -23.22
N ALA A 153 23.93 -11.26 -24.35
CA ALA A 153 25.18 -11.68 -24.98
C ALA A 153 26.34 -10.83 -24.47
#